data_AF-J9B237-F1
#
_entry.id   AF-J9B237-F1
#
_cell.length_a   1.000
_cell.length_b   1.000
_cell.length_c   1.000
_cell.angle_alpha   90.00
_cell.angle_beta   90.00
_cell.angle_gamma   90.00
#
_symmetry.space_group_name_H-M   'P 1'
#
loop_
_entity.id
_entity.type
_entity.pdbx_description
1 polymer ?
#
loop_
_entity_poly.entity_id
_entity_poly.type
_entity_poly.pdbx_seq_one_letter_code
_entity_poly.pdbx_strand_id
1 'polypeptide(L)'
;MDSMNDNSREGSCDKDQNFITNRLPNKNVLIKGKNFEFAIGRLISHGRFGAVYEVLRRTDGRRFAVKLEICDTHSHGLNMDYIVLSQATKVSCEHIASLIDQGKIEGHFKFIVMKM
;
A
#
# COMPACT_ATOMS: atom_id res chain seq x y z
N MET A 1 -18.86 -16.69 -40.72
CA MET A 1 -18.33 -17.68 -39.76
C MET A 1 -17.44 -16.86 -38.85
N ASP A 2 -18.06 -16.15 -37.92
CA ASP A 2 -17.38 -15.11 -37.12
C ASP A 2 -17.68 -15.39 -35.66
N SER A 3 -16.70 -15.99 -34.99
CA SER A 3 -16.72 -16.17 -33.54
C SER A 3 -15.84 -15.08 -32.95
N MET A 4 -16.46 -13.96 -32.57
CA MET A 4 -15.83 -12.97 -31.70
C MET A 4 -15.60 -13.62 -30.33
N ASN A 5 -14.33 -13.85 -29.99
CA ASN A 5 -13.92 -14.33 -28.69
C ASN A 5 -13.79 -13.12 -27.75
N ASP A 6 -14.91 -12.68 -27.21
CA ASP A 6 -14.98 -11.61 -26.21
C ASP A 6 -14.61 -12.19 -24.84
N ASN A 7 -13.30 -12.36 -24.61
CA ASN A 7 -12.73 -12.76 -23.32
C ASN A 7 -12.68 -11.57 -22.34
N SER A 8 -13.81 -10.89 -22.19
CA SER A 8 -14.01 -9.92 -21.12
C SER A 8 -14.08 -10.69 -19.80
N ARG A 9 -12.95 -10.76 -19.09
CA ARG A 9 -12.81 -11.32 -17.74
C ARG A 9 -13.56 -10.44 -16.72
N GLU A 10 -14.87 -10.42 -16.80
CA GLU A 10 -15.75 -9.90 -15.76
C GLU A 10 -16.17 -11.07 -14.87
N GLY A 11 -15.33 -11.40 -13.89
CA GLY A 11 -15.65 -12.50 -12.99
C GLY A 11 -14.86 -12.45 -11.69
N SER A 12 -15.59 -12.27 -10.59
CA SER A 12 -15.19 -12.46 -9.18
C SER A 12 -14.78 -11.20 -8.38
N CYS A 13 -15.59 -10.14 -8.37
CA CYS A 13 -15.34 -8.98 -7.49
C CYS A 13 -15.56 -9.29 -5.98
N ASP A 14 -16.46 -10.22 -5.63
CA ASP A 14 -16.86 -10.42 -4.22
C ASP A 14 -15.94 -11.34 -3.42
N LYS A 15 -15.36 -12.38 -4.04
CA LYS A 15 -14.36 -13.23 -3.37
C LYS A 15 -13.07 -12.46 -3.10
N ASP A 16 -12.74 -11.54 -4.00
CA ASP A 16 -11.52 -10.73 -3.93
C ASP A 16 -11.62 -9.70 -2.79
N GLN A 17 -12.78 -9.06 -2.59
CA GLN A 17 -12.95 -8.09 -1.49
C GLN A 17 -12.73 -8.69 -0.11
N ASN A 18 -13.34 -9.84 0.20
CA ASN A 18 -13.17 -10.50 1.50
C ASN A 18 -11.73 -10.96 1.75
N PHE A 19 -11.04 -11.40 0.70
CA PHE A 19 -9.63 -11.79 0.79
C PHE A 19 -8.73 -10.61 1.16
N ILE A 20 -9.00 -9.43 0.61
CA ILE A 20 -8.24 -8.21 0.87
C ILE A 20 -8.53 -7.67 2.26
N THR A 21 -9.81 -7.50 2.63
CA THR A 21 -10.20 -6.90 3.91
C THR A 21 -9.65 -7.66 5.10
N ASN A 22 -9.57 -8.99 5.02
CA ASN A 22 -9.03 -9.84 6.09
C ASN A 22 -7.51 -9.72 6.28
N ARG A 23 -6.79 -9.22 5.27
CA ARG A 23 -5.33 -9.08 5.33
C ARG A 23 -4.89 -7.65 5.61
N LEU A 24 -5.78 -6.66 5.41
CA LEU A 24 -5.53 -5.27 5.76
C LEU A 24 -5.50 -5.06 7.28
N PRO A 25 -4.72 -4.08 7.78
CA PRO A 25 -4.59 -3.86 9.21
C PRO A 25 -5.83 -3.16 9.78
N ASN A 26 -6.16 -3.50 11.02
CA ASN A 26 -7.12 -2.76 11.83
C ASN A 26 -6.53 -1.43 12.31
N LYS A 27 -7.40 -0.49 12.69
CA LYS A 27 -7.00 0.77 13.31
C LYS A 27 -6.26 0.53 14.63
N ASN A 28 -5.30 1.39 14.95
CA ASN A 28 -4.42 1.35 16.13
C ASN A 28 -3.45 0.15 16.21
N VAL A 29 -3.32 -0.63 15.14
CA VAL A 29 -2.27 -1.65 15.02
C VAL A 29 -0.93 -0.96 14.78
N LEU A 30 0.13 -1.52 15.37
CA LEU A 30 1.49 -1.08 15.12
C LEU A 30 2.10 -1.84 13.94
N ILE A 31 2.64 -1.11 12.96
CA ILE A 31 3.45 -1.67 11.89
C ILE A 31 4.90 -1.19 12.02
N LYS A 32 5.84 -2.09 11.79
CA LYS A 32 7.28 -1.80 11.86
C LYS A 32 7.85 -1.72 10.45
N GLY A 33 8.32 -0.53 10.07
CA GLY A 33 9.09 -0.30 8.86
C GLY A 33 10.56 -0.67 9.04
N LYS A 34 11.38 -0.28 8.08
CA LYS A 34 12.83 -0.50 8.13
C LYS A 34 13.48 0.35 9.21
N ASN A 35 13.03 1.59 9.38
CA ASN A 35 13.67 2.55 10.28
C ASN A 35 12.77 2.97 11.45
N PHE A 36 11.45 2.93 11.28
CA PHE A 36 10.50 3.47 12.25
C PHE A 36 9.33 2.51 12.51
N GLU A 37 8.63 2.77 13.61
CA GLU A 37 7.35 2.13 13.92
C GLU A 37 6.22 3.15 13.74
N PHE A 38 5.08 2.67 13.23
CA PHE A 38 3.94 3.51 12.93
C PHE A 38 2.65 2.89 13.48
N ALA A 39 1.80 3.72 14.09
CA ALA A 39 0.44 3.33 14.46
C ALA A 39 -0.52 3.60 13.29
N ILE A 40 -1.29 2.59 12.89
CA ILE A 40 -2.33 2.70 11.85
C ILE A 40 -3.47 3.60 12.34
N GLY A 41 -3.77 4.64 11.57
CA GLY A 41 -4.84 5.59 11.83
C GLY A 41 -6.05 5.35 10.94
N ARG A 42 -6.58 6.44 10.37
CA ARG A 42 -7.78 6.43 9.52
C ARG A 42 -7.48 5.81 8.16
N LEU A 43 -8.40 5.00 7.63
CA LEU A 43 -8.41 4.59 6.23
C LEU A 43 -8.68 5.80 5.33
N ILE A 44 -7.75 6.12 4.43
CA ILE A 44 -7.86 7.22 3.48
C ILE A 44 -8.54 6.74 2.19
N SER A 45 -8.08 5.61 1.65
CA SER A 45 -8.66 5.02 0.45
C SER A 45 -8.50 3.50 0.43
N HIS A 46 -9.39 2.82 -0.26
CA HIS A 46 -9.31 1.39 -0.54
C HIS A 46 -9.29 1.17 -2.05
N GLY A 47 -8.57 0.15 -2.50
CA GLY A 47 -8.48 -0.22 -3.91
C GLY A 47 -8.43 -1.73 -4.07
N ARG A 48 -8.30 -2.18 -5.33
CA ARG A 48 -8.34 -3.61 -5.67
C ARG A 48 -7.24 -4.45 -5.02
N PHE A 49 -6.07 -3.88 -4.74
CA PHE A 49 -4.90 -4.65 -4.28
C PHE A 49 -4.45 -4.27 -2.87
N GLY A 50 -5.15 -3.34 -2.22
CA GLY A 50 -4.77 -2.84 -0.92
C GLY A 50 -5.47 -1.53 -0.58
N ALA A 51 -4.80 -0.70 0.22
CA ALA A 51 -5.40 0.50 0.77
C ALA A 51 -4.34 1.53 1.18
N VAL A 52 -4.78 2.77 1.38
CA VAL A 52 -3.97 3.86 1.94
C VAL A 52 -4.55 4.25 3.29
N TYR A 53 -3.70 4.33 4.31
CA TYR A 53 -4.07 4.79 5.65
C TYR A 53 -3.25 6.01 6.05
N GLU A 54 -3.81 6.84 6.92
CA GLU A 54 -3.03 7.74 7.76
C GLU A 54 -2.28 6.90 8.79
N VAL A 55 -1.03 7.27 9.09
CA VAL A 55 -0.24 6.66 10.16
C VAL A 55 0.49 7.70 10.99
N LEU A 56 0.72 7.37 12.25
CA LEU A 56 1.51 8.19 13.19
C LEU A 56 2.83 7.50 13.48
N ARG A 57 3.95 8.16 13.21
CA ARG A 57 5.26 7.65 13.61
C ARG A 57 5.41 7.69 15.13
N ARG A 58 5.78 6.57 15.75
CA ARG A 58 5.85 6.46 17.22
C ARG A 58 6.85 7.41 17.88
N THR A 59 7.97 7.67 17.22
CA THR A 59 9.08 8.40 17.84
C THR A 59 8.78 9.88 18.05
N ASP A 60 7.91 10.48 17.23
CA ASP A 60 7.63 11.91 17.27
C ASP A 60 6.17 12.30 16.98
N GLY A 61 5.28 11.32 16.81
CA GLY A 61 3.85 11.55 16.57
C GLY A 61 3.54 12.19 15.21
N ARG A 62 4.52 12.32 14.29
CA ARG A 62 4.27 12.93 12.99
C ARG A 62 3.36 12.05 12.13
N ARG A 63 2.46 12.71 11.40
CA ARG A 63 1.51 12.10 10.47
C ARG A 63 2.14 11.84 9.11
N PHE A 64 1.81 10.68 8.54
CA PHE A 64 2.22 10.23 7.21
C PHE A 64 1.09 9.45 6.56
N ALA A 65 1.20 9.18 5.26
CA ALA A 65 0.38 8.19 4.60
C ALA A 65 1.15 6.88 4.45
N VAL A 66 0.48 5.74 4.59
CA VAL A 66 1.01 4.43 4.24
C VAL A 66 0.17 3.84 3.12
N LYS A 67 0.81 3.43 2.02
CA LYS A 67 0.16 2.65 0.96
C LYS A 67 0.55 1.19 1.13
N LEU A 68 -0.47 0.34 1.20
CA LEU A 68 -0.34 -1.10 1.39
C LEU A 68 -0.71 -1.83 0.10
N GLU A 69 -0.01 -2.92 -0.19
CA GLU A 69 -0.38 -3.91 -1.20
C GLU A 69 -0.36 -5.28 -0.54
N ILE A 70 -1.46 -6.04 -0.66
CA ILE A 70 -1.57 -7.38 -0.11
C ILE A 70 -0.47 -8.28 -0.69
N CYS A 71 0.15 -9.11 0.14
CA CYS A 71 1.11 -10.10 -0.34
C CYS A 71 0.36 -11.19 -1.09
N ASP A 72 0.52 -11.20 -2.42
CA ASP A 72 0.03 -12.24 -3.33
C ASP A 72 1.19 -12.69 -4.25
N THR A 73 0.93 -13.72 -5.06
CA THR A 73 1.83 -14.28 -6.07
C THR A 73 2.37 -13.24 -7.07
N HIS A 74 1.62 -12.16 -7.30
CA HIS A 74 1.98 -11.09 -8.22
C HIS A 74 2.11 -9.76 -7.49
N SER A 75 3.07 -8.93 -7.93
CA SER A 75 3.21 -7.54 -7.47
C SER A 75 2.34 -6.63 -8.35
N HIS A 76 1.56 -5.74 -7.74
CA HIS A 76 0.54 -4.92 -8.41
C HIS A 76 0.90 -3.43 -8.51
N GLY A 77 2.18 -3.10 -8.33
CA GLY A 77 2.72 -1.77 -8.60
C GLY A 77 3.47 -1.13 -7.44
N LEU A 78 3.28 -1.60 -6.20
CA LEU A 78 3.93 -0.97 -5.04
C LEU A 78 5.47 -0.98 -5.13
N ASN A 79 6.06 -1.99 -5.78
CA ASN A 79 7.51 -2.04 -6.01
C ASN A 79 7.96 -0.93 -6.97
N MET A 80 7.15 -0.61 -7.99
CA MET A 80 7.43 0.49 -8.90
C MET A 80 7.28 1.85 -8.20
N ASP A 81 6.23 2.00 -7.39
CA ASP A 81 6.06 3.20 -6.55
C ASP A 81 7.30 3.41 -5.66
N TYR A 82 7.78 2.36 -4.99
CA TYR A 82 8.99 2.42 -4.19
C TYR A 82 10.21 2.89 -4.99
N ILE A 83 10.45 2.32 -6.18
CA ILE A 83 11.60 2.67 -7.03
C ILE A 83 11.53 4.15 -7.42
N VAL A 84 10.38 4.60 -7.94
CA VAL A 84 10.19 5.98 -8.40
C VAL A 84 10.34 6.97 -7.24
N LEU A 85 9.62 6.75 -6.13
CA LEU A 85 9.66 7.66 -4.98
C LEU A 85 11.04 7.65 -4.30
N SER A 86 11.76 6.52 -4.30
CA SER A 86 13.13 6.47 -3.78
C SER A 86 14.06 7.38 -4.60
N GLN A 87 13.99 7.35 -5.92
CA GLN A 87 14.82 8.24 -6.76
C GLN A 87 14.38 9.70 -6.65
N ALA A 88 13.08 9.98 -6.67
CA ALA A 88 12.55 11.33 -6.50
C ALA A 88 12.95 11.96 -5.16
N THR A 89 12.98 11.16 -4.08
CA THR A 89 13.39 11.62 -2.74
C THR A 89 14.88 11.96 -2.69
N LYS A 90 15.74 11.17 -3.35
CA LYS A 90 17.20 11.44 -3.39
C LYS A 90 17.54 12.77 -4.05
N VAL A 91 16.77 13.16 -5.06
CA VAL A 91 16.96 14.43 -5.79
C VAL A 91 16.10 15.57 -5.23
N SER A 92 15.42 15.36 -4.10
CA SER A 92 14.54 16.35 -3.46
C SER A 92 13.49 16.96 -4.40
N CYS A 93 12.83 16.12 -5.21
CA CYS A 93 11.78 16.57 -6.12
C CYS A 93 10.56 17.08 -5.33
N GLU A 94 10.35 18.40 -5.29
CA GLU A 94 9.35 19.05 -4.43
C GLU A 94 7.89 18.67 -4.77
N HIS A 95 7.62 18.34 -6.03
CA HIS A 95 6.27 18.05 -6.52
C HIS A 95 5.92 16.56 -6.51
N ILE A 96 6.81 15.70 -5.99
CA ILE A 96 6.59 14.27 -5.83
C ILE A 96 6.65 13.92 -4.34
N ALA A 97 5.72 13.09 -3.87
CA ALA A 97 5.71 12.65 -2.47
C ALA A 97 7.05 12.01 -2.08
N SER A 98 7.58 12.39 -0.91
CA SER A 98 8.84 11.81 -0.43
C SER A 98 8.59 10.45 0.23
N LEU A 99 9.44 9.47 -0.07
CA LEU A 99 9.49 8.18 0.61
C LEU A 99 10.13 8.34 1.99
N ILE A 100 9.43 7.90 3.03
CA ILE A 100 9.85 8.01 4.44
C ILE A 100 10.36 6.68 4.97
N ASP A 101 9.63 5.61 4.69
CA ASP A 101 9.99 4.26 5.14
C ASP A 101 9.29 3.21 4.27
N GLN A 102 9.59 1.95 4.50
CA GLN A 102 8.96 0.81 3.86
C GLN A 102 8.98 -0.40 4.78
N GLY A 103 8.17 -1.41 4.48
CA GLY A 103 8.23 -2.67 5.19
C GLY A 103 7.34 -3.74 4.58
N LYS A 104 7.33 -4.89 5.22
CA LYS A 104 6.50 -6.03 4.85
C LYS A 104 6.10 -6.78 6.11
N ILE A 105 4.81 -7.09 6.20
CA ILE A 105 4.24 -8.01 7.19
C ILE A 105 3.97 -9.31 6.44
N GLU A 106 4.80 -10.33 6.70
CA GLU A 106 4.74 -11.62 6.03
C GLU A 106 3.35 -12.25 6.13
N GLY A 107 2.85 -12.80 5.02
CA GLY A 107 1.49 -13.35 4.93
C GLY A 107 0.36 -12.31 4.84
N HIS A 108 0.65 -11.01 5.02
CA HIS A 108 -0.36 -9.96 5.03
C HIS A 108 -0.17 -8.96 3.87
N PHE A 109 0.77 -8.02 4.00
CA PHE A 109 0.95 -6.93 3.04
C PHE A 109 2.38 -6.37 3.09
N LYS A 110 2.80 -5.79 1.97
CA LYS A 110 3.96 -4.89 1.89
C LYS A 110 3.49 -3.45 1.86
N PHE A 111 4.36 -2.53 2.24
CA PHE A 111 3.99 -1.13 2.39
C PHE A 111 5.13 -0.15 2.16
N ILE A 112 4.74 1.06 1.76
CA ILE A 112 5.59 2.24 1.76
C ILE A 112 4.93 3.35 2.56
N VAL A 113 5.73 4.10 3.31
CA VAL A 113 5.30 5.28 4.06
C VAL A 113 5.78 6.50 3.29
N MET A 114 4.88 7.44 3.05
CA MET A 114 5.14 8.66 2.29
C MET A 114 4.75 9.89 3.10
N LYS A 115 5.46 11.00 2.84
CA LYS A 115 5.12 12.31 3.37
C LYS A 115 3.72 12.72 2.86
N MET A 116 2.86 13.19 3.77
CA MET A 116 1.64 13.90 3.38
C MET A 116 1.95 15.36 3.03
#